data_AF-A0A4Y6I452-F1
#
_entry.id   AF-A0A4Y6I452-F1
#
_cell.length_a   1.000
_cell.length_b   1.000
_cell.length_c   1.000
_cell.angle_alpha   90.00
_cell.angle_beta   90.00
_cell.angle_gamma   90.00
#
_symmetry.space_group_name_H-M   'P 1'
#
loop_
_entity.id
_entity.type
_entity.pdbx_description
1 polymer ?
#
loop_
_entity_poly.entity_id
_entity_poly.type
_entity_poly.pdbx_seq_one_letter_code
_entity_poly.pdbx_strand_id
1 'polypeptide(L)'
;MMEAGVHFGHGTRKWNPKMAPYISAKRKGIHITNLTKTARFLSEACDLVFYAASRGKQFLIVGTNNKAADLVARAAIKARCHCVNKKWLGGMLTNWSTTETRLHKFRDLRMEQKTGRLNRLPKRDAAVVKRQLSRLQTYLGGIKYMTGLPDVVIIVDQHEEYTALRECITLGIPTICLIDTNCDPDLADISIPANDDAVSSIRLILNKLVFAISEGRSV
;
A
#
# COMPACT_ATOMS: atom_id res chain seq x y z
N MET A 1 -4.38 20.09 -4.99
CA MET A 1 -4.06 19.59 -3.63
C MET A 1 -4.97 20.19 -2.57
N MET A 2 -5.17 21.51 -2.53
CA MET A 2 -6.02 22.17 -1.54
C MET A 2 -7.49 21.68 -1.58
N GLU A 3 -8.10 21.65 -2.77
CA GLU A 3 -9.46 21.14 -2.99
C GLU A 3 -9.64 19.68 -2.57
N ALA A 4 -8.59 18.86 -2.69
CA ALA A 4 -8.62 17.46 -2.31
C ALA A 4 -8.46 17.23 -0.80
N GLY A 5 -8.26 18.29 0.00
CA GLY A 5 -8.14 18.20 1.46
C GLY A 5 -6.79 17.67 1.95
N VAL A 6 -5.75 17.69 1.11
CA VAL A 6 -4.39 17.16 1.43
C VAL A 6 -3.75 17.86 2.63
N HIS A 7 -4.09 19.14 2.84
CA HIS A 7 -3.49 20.00 3.85
C HIS A 7 -4.04 19.80 5.26
N PHE A 8 -5.17 19.10 5.42
CA PHE A 8 -5.72 18.83 6.75
C PHE A 8 -4.91 17.72 7.41
N GLY A 9 -4.45 17.95 8.63
CA GLY A 9 -3.91 16.89 9.47
C GLY A 9 -4.84 16.55 10.63
N HIS A 10 -4.28 15.91 11.64
CA HIS A 10 -4.96 15.51 12.87
C HIS A 10 -5.07 16.65 13.89
N GLY A 11 -5.87 16.39 14.94
CA GLY A 11 -6.03 17.30 16.07
C GLY A 11 -4.74 17.46 16.89
N THR A 12 -4.51 18.63 17.48
CA THR A 12 -3.20 18.99 18.07
C THR A 12 -2.78 18.22 19.31
N ARG A 13 -3.63 17.33 19.82
CA ARG A 13 -3.29 16.43 20.94
C ARG A 13 -2.67 15.11 20.47
N LYS A 14 -2.83 14.76 19.19
CA LYS A 14 -2.41 13.47 18.61
C LYS A 14 -1.20 13.59 17.70
N TRP A 15 -0.53 14.74 17.67
CA TRP A 15 0.57 15.00 16.74
C TRP A 15 1.90 14.42 17.23
N ASN A 16 2.78 14.08 16.30
CA ASN A 16 4.15 13.71 16.57
C ASN A 16 5.05 14.96 16.49
N PRO A 17 5.85 15.29 17.52
CA PRO A 17 6.75 16.45 17.49
C PRO A 17 7.71 16.49 16.30
N LYS A 18 8.14 15.33 15.79
CA LYS A 18 8.98 15.23 14.59
C LYS A 18 8.29 15.75 13.32
N MET A 19 6.95 15.83 13.32
CA MET A 19 6.20 16.41 12.22
C MET A 19 6.23 17.94 12.20
N ALA A 20 6.84 18.61 13.19
CA ALA A 20 6.92 20.07 13.26
C ALA A 20 7.42 20.73 11.97
N PRO A 21 8.46 20.24 11.27
CA PRO A 21 8.91 20.85 10.02
C PRO A 21 7.86 20.76 8.90
N TYR A 22 6.98 19.77 8.93
CA TYR A 22 5.98 19.51 7.89
C TYR A 22 4.65 20.21 8.14
N ILE A 23 4.48 20.84 9.30
CA ILE A 23 3.28 21.58 9.70
C ILE A 23 3.49 23.07 9.43
N SER A 24 2.56 23.69 8.72
CA SER A 24 2.57 25.12 8.39
C SER A 24 1.86 25.99 9.43
N ALA A 25 0.74 25.50 9.98
CA ALA A 25 -0.10 26.26 10.89
C ALA A 25 -1.00 25.35 11.73
N LYS A 26 -1.69 25.95 12.70
CA LYS A 26 -2.78 25.34 13.46
C LYS A 26 -4.02 26.21 13.30
N ARG A 27 -5.17 25.63 12.96
CA ARG A 27 -6.46 26.33 12.91
C ARG A 27 -7.54 25.49 13.58
N LYS A 28 -8.33 26.11 14.48
CA LYS A 28 -9.45 25.45 15.17
C LYS A 28 -9.09 24.09 15.81
N GLY A 29 -7.87 23.96 16.34
CA GLY A 29 -7.40 22.72 16.98
C GLY A 29 -6.89 21.63 16.03
N ILE A 30 -6.82 21.89 14.73
CA ILE A 30 -6.32 20.98 13.70
C ILE A 30 -4.99 21.50 13.13
N HIS A 31 -4.02 20.62 12.90
CA HIS A 31 -2.78 20.95 12.21
C HIS A 31 -2.99 21.08 10.70
N ILE A 32 -2.28 22.02 10.08
CA ILE A 32 -2.28 22.23 8.64
C ILE A 32 -0.92 21.87 8.09
N THR A 33 -0.88 20.84 7.25
CA THR A 33 0.32 20.36 6.58
C THR A 33 0.81 21.35 5.52
N ASN A 34 2.11 21.53 5.41
CA ASN A 34 2.75 22.41 4.44
C ASN A 34 2.71 21.78 3.04
N LEU A 35 1.80 22.29 2.19
CA LEU A 35 1.62 21.78 0.82
C LEU A 35 2.84 21.95 -0.07
N THR A 36 3.70 22.93 0.17
CA THR A 36 4.95 23.11 -0.60
C THR A 36 5.90 21.94 -0.33
N LYS A 37 5.99 21.50 0.93
CA LYS A 37 6.75 20.29 1.28
C LYS A 37 6.10 19.04 0.68
N THR A 38 4.79 18.91 0.77
CA THR A 38 4.05 17.81 0.11
C THR A 38 4.34 17.73 -1.37
N ALA A 39 4.27 18.86 -2.09
CA ALA A 39 4.53 18.91 -3.53
C ALA A 39 5.96 18.49 -3.88
N ARG A 40 6.95 18.94 -3.07
CA ARG A 40 8.35 18.54 -3.23
C ARG A 40 8.54 17.03 -3.06
N PHE A 41 8.14 16.46 -1.92
CA PHE A 41 8.31 15.03 -1.65
C PHE A 41 7.50 14.15 -2.62
N LEU A 42 6.32 14.61 -3.04
CA LEU A 42 5.56 13.92 -4.07
C LEU A 42 6.29 13.92 -5.42
N SER A 43 6.95 15.02 -5.79
CA SER A 43 7.77 15.08 -7.01
C SER A 43 8.94 14.10 -6.93
N GLU A 44 9.70 14.14 -5.84
CA GLU A 44 10.84 13.23 -5.60
C GLU A 44 10.38 11.75 -5.64
N ALA A 45 9.22 11.44 -5.05
CA ALA A 45 8.62 10.11 -5.11
C ALA A 45 8.21 9.72 -6.54
N CYS A 46 7.61 10.63 -7.30
CA CYS A 46 7.25 10.40 -8.71
C CYS A 46 8.48 10.09 -9.56
N ASP A 47 9.58 10.83 -9.39
CA ASP A 47 10.83 10.62 -10.13
C ASP A 47 11.43 9.25 -9.81
N LEU A 48 11.44 8.87 -8.52
CA LEU A 48 11.93 7.55 -8.08
C LEU A 48 11.10 6.42 -8.70
N VAL A 49 9.77 6.48 -8.61
CA VAL A 49 8.91 5.41 -9.13
C VAL A 49 8.93 5.35 -10.66
N PHE A 50 9.08 6.48 -11.34
CA PHE A 50 9.26 6.53 -12.80
C PHE A 50 10.53 5.80 -13.21
N TYR A 51 11.68 6.14 -12.60
CA TYR A 51 12.96 5.50 -12.93
C TYR A 51 13.01 4.03 -12.53
N ALA A 52 12.43 3.65 -11.38
CA ALA A 52 12.31 2.25 -11.00
C ALA A 52 11.45 1.49 -12.03
N ALA A 53 10.33 2.09 -12.47
CA ALA A 53 9.42 1.50 -13.42
C ALA A 53 10.05 1.27 -14.80
N SER A 54 10.83 2.23 -15.32
CA SER A 54 11.54 2.08 -16.60
C SER A 54 12.61 1.00 -16.59
N ARG A 55 13.08 0.60 -15.40
CA ARG A 55 13.99 -0.52 -15.19
C ARG A 55 13.28 -1.86 -14.93
N GLY A 56 11.96 -1.93 -15.12
CA GLY A 56 11.17 -3.14 -14.94
C GLY A 56 10.96 -3.58 -13.48
N LYS A 57 11.18 -2.67 -12.52
CA LYS A 57 11.06 -2.96 -11.08
C LYS A 57 9.61 -3.24 -10.67
N GLN A 58 9.46 -4.07 -9.64
CA GLN A 58 8.17 -4.50 -9.12
C GLN A 58 7.76 -3.65 -7.91
N PHE A 59 6.48 -3.26 -7.89
CA PHE A 59 5.93 -2.41 -6.85
C PHE A 59 4.83 -3.13 -6.07
N LEU A 60 4.80 -2.88 -4.75
CA LEU A 60 3.72 -3.31 -3.87
C LEU A 60 3.06 -2.07 -3.25
N ILE A 61 1.73 -1.94 -3.39
CA ILE A 61 0.96 -0.87 -2.78
C ILE A 61 0.18 -1.43 -1.58
N VAL A 62 0.39 -0.87 -0.40
CA VAL A 62 -0.19 -1.32 0.86
C VAL A 62 -1.09 -0.22 1.43
N GLY A 63 -2.29 -0.60 1.84
CA GLY A 63 -3.19 0.27 2.59
C GLY A 63 -4.51 -0.45 2.87
N THR A 64 -4.76 -0.79 4.13
CA THR A 64 -5.87 -1.66 4.55
C THR A 64 -7.01 -0.90 5.20
N ASN A 65 -6.79 0.36 5.59
CA ASN A 65 -7.82 1.25 6.11
C ASN A 65 -9.00 1.34 5.11
N ASN A 66 -10.23 1.35 5.62
CA ASN A 66 -11.46 1.41 4.82
C ASN A 66 -11.47 2.55 3.79
N LYS A 67 -10.80 3.67 4.09
CA LYS A 67 -10.69 4.84 3.22
C LYS A 67 -9.72 4.62 2.05
N ALA A 68 -8.71 3.78 2.25
CA ALA A 68 -7.62 3.52 1.30
C ALA A 68 -7.82 2.22 0.51
N ALA A 69 -8.44 1.20 1.10
CA ALA A 69 -8.47 -0.17 0.58
C ALA A 69 -8.96 -0.30 -0.89
N ASP A 70 -10.05 0.40 -1.25
CA ASP A 70 -10.55 0.38 -2.62
C ASP A 70 -9.66 1.19 -3.57
N LEU A 71 -9.13 2.34 -3.10
CA LEU A 71 -8.22 3.17 -3.89
C LEU A 71 -6.91 2.44 -4.20
N VAL A 72 -6.32 1.75 -3.22
CA VAL A 72 -5.11 0.94 -3.35
C VAL A 72 -5.32 -0.17 -4.38
N ALA A 73 -6.44 -0.89 -4.31
CA ALA A 73 -6.75 -1.94 -5.28
C ALA A 73 -6.87 -1.40 -6.71
N ARG A 74 -7.61 -0.30 -6.90
CA ARG A 74 -7.78 0.35 -8.21
C ARG A 74 -6.45 0.90 -8.74
N ALA A 75 -5.66 1.52 -7.87
CA ALA A 75 -4.33 2.06 -8.19
C ALA A 75 -3.40 0.94 -8.68
N ALA A 76 -3.35 -0.18 -7.96
CA ALA A 76 -2.53 -1.32 -8.33
C ALA A 76 -2.97 -1.96 -9.65
N ILE A 77 -4.27 -2.10 -9.90
CA ILE A 77 -4.77 -2.60 -11.19
C ILE A 77 -4.35 -1.64 -12.33
N LYS A 78 -4.54 -0.33 -12.15
CA LYS A 78 -4.22 0.68 -13.16
C LYS A 78 -2.73 0.72 -13.48
N ALA A 79 -1.88 0.63 -12.46
CA ALA A 79 -0.42 0.62 -12.62
C ALA A 79 0.13 -0.76 -13.02
N ARG A 80 -0.68 -1.84 -12.99
CA ARG A 80 -0.25 -3.25 -13.07
C ARG A 80 0.78 -3.61 -11.97
N CYS A 81 0.53 -3.16 -10.74
CA CYS A 81 1.34 -3.46 -9.56
C CYS A 81 0.62 -4.46 -8.64
N HIS A 82 1.32 -4.92 -7.61
CA HIS A 82 0.72 -5.75 -6.57
C HIS A 82 0.12 -4.90 -5.46
N CYS A 83 -0.82 -5.45 -4.70
CA CYS A 83 -1.36 -4.74 -3.54
C CYS A 83 -1.77 -5.62 -2.36
N VAL A 84 -1.80 -4.99 -1.19
CA VAL A 84 -2.45 -5.51 0.02
C VAL A 84 -3.45 -4.45 0.52
N ASN A 85 -4.74 -4.79 0.47
CA ASN A 85 -5.82 -3.85 0.77
C ASN A 85 -6.84 -4.36 1.80
N LYS A 86 -6.55 -5.46 2.49
CA LYS A 86 -7.44 -6.05 3.50
C LYS A 86 -6.79 -6.16 4.86
N LYS A 87 -5.68 -6.88 4.96
CA LYS A 87 -4.89 -7.00 6.17
C LYS A 87 -3.47 -7.41 5.81
N TRP A 88 -2.49 -6.73 6.40
CA TRP A 88 -1.11 -7.20 6.38
C TRP A 88 -0.96 -8.44 7.28
N LEU A 89 -0.47 -9.53 6.72
CA LEU A 89 -0.12 -10.72 7.50
C LEU A 89 1.36 -10.58 7.89
N GLY A 90 1.66 -10.52 9.18
CA GLY A 90 3.05 -10.42 9.63
C GLY A 90 3.92 -11.55 9.07
N GLY A 91 5.13 -11.22 8.64
CA GLY A 91 6.06 -12.12 7.97
C GLY A 91 5.82 -12.25 6.47
N MET A 92 4.97 -11.42 5.86
CA MET A 92 4.67 -11.52 4.43
C MET A 92 5.90 -11.35 3.55
N LEU A 93 6.79 -10.43 3.91
CA LEU A 93 8.05 -10.19 3.21
C LEU A 93 9.22 -10.88 3.92
N THR A 94 9.32 -10.77 5.24
CA THR A 94 10.48 -11.31 5.97
C THR A 94 10.52 -12.84 6.02
N ASN A 95 9.38 -13.51 5.86
CA ASN A 95 9.28 -14.96 5.71
C ASN A 95 8.68 -15.32 4.34
N TRP A 96 9.35 -14.84 3.28
CA TRP A 96 8.89 -14.99 1.90
C TRP A 96 8.64 -16.45 1.50
N SER A 97 9.48 -17.41 1.91
CA SER A 97 9.30 -18.83 1.57
C SER A 97 7.95 -19.39 2.05
N THR A 98 7.47 -18.96 3.22
CA THR A 98 6.15 -19.33 3.73
C THR A 98 5.04 -18.64 2.94
N THR A 99 5.21 -17.36 2.59
CA THR A 99 4.27 -16.61 1.76
C THR A 99 4.14 -17.24 0.37
N GLU A 100 5.27 -17.59 -0.26
CA GLU A 100 5.37 -18.27 -1.55
C GLU A 100 4.63 -19.62 -1.53
N THR A 101 4.86 -20.44 -0.49
CA THR A 101 4.14 -21.72 -0.33
C THR A 101 2.62 -21.51 -0.25
N ARG A 102 2.16 -20.46 0.44
CA ARG A 102 0.73 -20.10 0.51
C ARG A 102 0.20 -19.61 -0.83
N LEU A 103 1.01 -18.88 -1.61
CA LEU A 103 0.67 -18.44 -2.96
C LEU A 103 0.54 -19.61 -3.93
N HIS A 104 1.44 -20.60 -3.87
CA HIS A 104 1.33 -21.84 -4.63
C HIS A 104 0.03 -22.58 -4.30
N LYS A 105 -0.23 -22.82 -3.01
CA LYS A 105 -1.49 -23.44 -2.56
C LYS A 105 -2.72 -22.67 -3.05
N PHE A 106 -2.67 -21.34 -3.06
CA PHE A 106 -3.75 -20.51 -3.57
C PHE A 106 -3.98 -20.71 -5.07
N ARG A 107 -2.89 -20.77 -5.87
CA ARG A 107 -2.97 -21.06 -7.30
C ARG A 107 -3.57 -22.43 -7.58
N ASP A 108 -3.15 -23.45 -6.84
CA ASP A 108 -3.64 -24.84 -6.97
C ASP A 108 -5.15 -24.92 -6.69
N LEU A 109 -5.60 -24.39 -5.54
CA LEU A 109 -7.01 -24.39 -5.17
C LEU A 109 -7.88 -23.63 -6.19
N ARG A 110 -7.34 -22.55 -6.78
CA ARG A 110 -8.03 -21.79 -7.83
C ARG A 110 -8.12 -22.59 -9.12
N MET A 111 -7.11 -23.38 -9.46
CA MET A 111 -7.15 -24.30 -10.60
C MET A 111 -8.16 -25.43 -10.37
N GLU A 112 -8.19 -26.05 -9.19
CA GLU A 112 -9.17 -27.08 -8.83
C GLU A 112 -10.62 -26.58 -8.87
N GLN A 113 -10.84 -25.31 -8.50
CA GLN A 113 -12.14 -24.67 -8.66
C GLN A 113 -12.53 -24.53 -10.13
N LYS A 114 -11.60 -24.09 -10.98
CA LYS A 114 -11.85 -23.90 -12.42
C LYS A 114 -12.09 -25.22 -13.16
N THR A 115 -11.37 -26.28 -12.81
CA THR A 115 -11.52 -27.61 -13.42
C THR A 115 -12.75 -28.37 -12.91
N GLY A 116 -13.50 -27.81 -11.95
CA GLY A 116 -14.69 -28.45 -11.38
C GLY A 116 -14.37 -29.62 -10.43
N ARG A 117 -13.10 -29.85 -10.07
CA ARG A 117 -12.69 -30.91 -9.13
C ARG A 117 -13.38 -30.77 -7.78
N LEU A 118 -13.61 -29.53 -7.33
CA LEU A 118 -14.34 -29.23 -6.09
C LEU A 118 -15.77 -29.77 -6.06
N ASN A 119 -16.42 -29.92 -7.22
CA ASN A 119 -17.80 -30.40 -7.29
C ASN A 119 -17.89 -31.93 -7.13
N ARG A 120 -16.75 -32.64 -7.24
CA ARG A 120 -16.66 -34.09 -7.03
C ARG A 120 -16.43 -34.46 -5.57
N LEU A 121 -16.12 -33.48 -4.71
CA LEU A 121 -15.93 -33.70 -3.28
C LEU A 121 -17.27 -33.79 -2.54
N PRO A 122 -17.33 -34.52 -1.42
CA PRO A 122 -18.46 -34.43 -0.50
C PRO A 122 -18.78 -32.98 -0.13
N LYS A 123 -20.07 -32.66 0.07
CA LYS A 123 -20.52 -31.27 0.34
C LYS A 123 -19.76 -30.61 1.50
N ARG A 124 -19.44 -31.38 2.55
CA ARG A 124 -18.67 -30.92 3.72
C ARG A 124 -17.26 -30.48 3.31
N ASP A 125 -16.54 -31.33 2.58
CA ASP A 125 -15.15 -31.08 2.18
C ASP A 125 -15.08 -29.94 1.15
N ALA A 126 -16.01 -29.93 0.19
CA ALA A 126 -16.15 -28.83 -0.76
C ALA A 126 -16.37 -27.49 -0.05
N ALA A 127 -17.16 -27.46 1.04
CA ALA A 127 -17.37 -26.24 1.82
C ALA A 127 -16.11 -25.78 2.56
N VAL A 128 -15.31 -26.70 3.11
CA VAL A 128 -14.03 -26.39 3.76
C VAL A 128 -13.07 -25.76 2.76
N VAL A 129 -12.91 -26.37 1.58
CA VAL A 129 -12.00 -25.86 0.56
C VAL A 129 -12.46 -24.51 0.02
N LYS A 130 -13.77 -24.32 -0.20
CA LYS A 130 -14.34 -23.02 -0.62
C LYS A 130 -14.07 -21.93 0.41
N ARG A 131 -14.20 -22.21 1.72
CA ARG A 131 -13.86 -21.26 2.79
C ARG A 131 -12.38 -20.91 2.78
N GLN A 132 -11.51 -21.91 2.62
CA GLN A 132 -10.07 -21.69 2.52
C GLN A 132 -9.70 -20.84 1.31
N LEU A 133 -10.26 -21.14 0.14
CA LEU A 133 -10.03 -20.38 -1.09
C LEU A 133 -10.50 -18.92 -0.95
N SER A 134 -11.69 -18.70 -0.38
CA SER A 134 -12.21 -17.35 -0.10
C SER A 134 -11.28 -16.56 0.82
N ARG A 135 -10.76 -17.20 1.89
CA ARG A 135 -9.79 -16.59 2.80
C ARG A 135 -8.49 -16.21 2.07
N LEU A 136 -7.93 -17.12 1.28
CA LEU A 136 -6.70 -16.85 0.51
C LEU A 136 -6.92 -15.75 -0.55
N GLN A 137 -8.05 -15.77 -1.26
CA GLN A 137 -8.42 -14.74 -2.22
C GLN A 137 -8.55 -13.35 -1.57
N THR A 138 -9.04 -13.30 -0.33
CA THR A 138 -9.21 -12.05 0.43
C THR A 138 -7.87 -11.42 0.79
N TYR A 139 -6.91 -12.21 1.29
CA TYR A 139 -5.64 -11.68 1.82
C TYR A 139 -4.48 -11.70 0.81
N LEU A 140 -4.43 -12.71 -0.06
CA LEU A 140 -3.32 -12.90 -1.02
C LEU A 140 -3.73 -12.55 -2.47
N GLY A 141 -4.98 -12.16 -2.69
CA GLY A 141 -5.51 -11.89 -4.04
C GLY A 141 -4.74 -10.82 -4.80
N GLY A 142 -4.28 -9.77 -4.11
CA GLY A 142 -3.52 -8.66 -4.73
C GLY A 142 -2.03 -8.95 -4.95
N ILE A 143 -1.48 -9.99 -4.29
CA ILE A 143 -0.09 -10.43 -4.45
C ILE A 143 0.02 -11.78 -5.17
N LYS A 144 -1.07 -12.30 -5.72
CA LYS A 144 -1.15 -13.64 -6.33
C LYS A 144 -0.15 -13.90 -7.46
N TYR A 145 0.30 -12.84 -8.12
CA TYR A 145 1.24 -12.87 -9.25
C TYR A 145 2.67 -12.52 -8.84
N MET A 146 2.94 -12.22 -7.57
CA MET A 146 4.30 -12.03 -7.10
C MET A 146 5.07 -13.35 -7.23
N THR A 147 6.30 -13.24 -7.73
CA THR A 147 7.27 -14.34 -7.83
C THR A 147 8.50 -14.10 -6.95
N GLY A 148 8.61 -12.92 -6.36
CA GLY A 148 9.67 -12.54 -5.44
C GLY A 148 9.26 -11.32 -4.62
N LEU A 149 10.20 -10.82 -3.82
CA LEU A 149 10.03 -9.60 -3.05
C LEU A 149 9.84 -8.38 -3.97
N PRO A 150 9.06 -7.37 -3.55
CA PRO A 150 8.94 -6.13 -4.31
C PRO A 150 10.24 -5.33 -4.21
N ASP A 151 10.53 -4.55 -5.24
CA ASP A 151 11.68 -3.63 -5.25
C ASP A 151 11.37 -2.29 -4.57
N VAL A 152 10.10 -1.86 -4.59
CA VAL A 152 9.64 -0.62 -3.94
C VAL A 152 8.25 -0.85 -3.34
N VAL A 153 8.04 -0.35 -2.11
CA VAL A 153 6.74 -0.43 -1.43
C VAL A 153 6.16 0.96 -1.21
N ILE A 154 4.90 1.14 -1.62
CA ILE A 154 4.12 2.36 -1.38
C ILE A 154 3.12 2.07 -0.27
N ILE A 155 3.20 2.80 0.84
CA ILE A 155 2.38 2.59 2.04
C ILE A 155 1.45 3.79 2.23
N VAL A 156 0.15 3.51 2.40
CA VAL A 156 -0.86 4.49 2.80
C VAL A 156 -1.24 4.20 4.24
N ASP A 157 -1.19 5.22 5.10
CA ASP A 157 -1.44 5.14 6.55
C ASP A 157 -0.33 4.39 7.31
N GLN A 158 0.62 5.15 7.87
CA GLN A 158 1.79 4.60 8.55
C GLN A 158 1.43 3.81 9.82
N HIS A 159 0.40 4.23 10.55
CA HIS A 159 0.03 3.63 11.83
C HIS A 159 -0.62 2.27 11.63
N GLU A 160 -1.58 2.18 10.71
CA GLU A 160 -2.24 0.91 10.38
C GLU A 160 -1.26 -0.09 9.74
N GLU A 161 -0.32 0.38 8.92
CA GLU A 161 0.63 -0.47 8.18
C GLU A 161 2.03 -0.53 8.79
N TYR A 162 2.18 -0.22 10.08
CA TYR A 162 3.48 -0.18 10.75
C TYR A 162 4.27 -1.50 10.63
N THR A 163 3.57 -2.64 10.67
CA THR A 163 4.21 -3.96 10.52
C THR A 163 4.81 -4.14 9.13
N ALA A 164 4.10 -3.70 8.07
CA ALA A 164 4.60 -3.76 6.71
C ALA A 164 5.85 -2.89 6.55
N LEU A 165 5.82 -1.68 7.11
CA LEU A 165 6.95 -0.75 7.09
C LEU A 165 8.18 -1.35 7.80
N ARG A 166 8.00 -1.97 8.97
CA ARG A 166 9.08 -2.64 9.72
C ARG A 166 9.69 -3.80 8.96
N GLU A 167 8.88 -4.59 8.26
CA GLU A 167 9.39 -5.66 7.39
C GLU A 167 10.21 -5.11 6.23
N CYS A 168 9.77 -4.02 5.60
CA CYS A 168 10.52 -3.35 4.53
C CYS A 168 11.87 -2.82 5.03
N ILE A 169 11.89 -2.14 6.18
CA ILE A 169 13.13 -1.66 6.82
C ILE A 169 14.10 -2.82 7.09
N THR A 170 13.59 -3.93 7.63
CA THR A 170 14.41 -5.11 7.96
C THR A 170 15.08 -5.71 6.72
N LEU A 171 14.40 -5.66 5.57
CA LEU A 171 14.89 -6.20 4.31
C LEU A 171 15.63 -5.16 3.45
N GLY A 172 15.69 -3.89 3.88
CA GLY A 172 16.26 -2.81 3.09
C GLY A 172 15.48 -2.50 1.80
N ILE A 173 14.17 -2.75 1.79
CA ILE A 173 13.31 -2.45 0.64
C ILE A 173 12.92 -0.97 0.70
N PRO A 174 13.20 -0.15 -0.33
CA PRO A 174 12.81 1.25 -0.38
C PRO A 174 11.32 1.48 -0.21
N THR A 175 10.96 2.46 0.61
CA THR A 175 9.59 2.76 1.00
C THR A 175 9.20 4.21 0.71
N ILE A 176 8.02 4.37 0.11
CA ILE A 176 7.33 5.66 -0.02
C ILE A 176 6.10 5.59 0.88
N CYS A 177 5.97 6.50 1.84
CA CYS A 177 4.88 6.48 2.81
C CYS A 177 4.08 7.78 2.79
N LEU A 178 2.76 7.66 2.76
CA LEU A 178 1.86 8.76 3.04
C LEU A 178 1.79 8.94 4.56
N ILE A 179 2.20 10.12 5.04
CA ILE A 179 2.26 10.40 6.47
C ILE A 179 1.40 11.62 6.84
N ASP A 180 0.61 11.49 7.89
CA ASP A 180 -0.08 12.62 8.53
C ASP A 180 0.72 13.09 9.76
N THR A 181 0.32 14.19 10.34
CA THR A 181 0.85 14.89 11.51
C THR A 181 1.03 14.06 12.78
N ASN A 182 0.43 12.88 12.90
CA ASN A 182 0.62 11.91 13.98
C ASN A 182 1.70 10.85 13.69
N CYS A 183 2.24 10.80 12.47
CA CYS A 183 3.21 9.81 12.01
C CYS A 183 4.66 10.22 12.37
N ASP A 184 5.59 9.27 12.33
CA ASP A 184 7.03 9.52 12.43
C ASP A 184 7.63 9.64 11.01
N PRO A 185 8.12 10.82 10.59
CA PRO A 185 8.64 11.02 9.24
C PRO A 185 9.93 10.26 8.94
N ASP A 186 10.63 9.73 9.95
CA ASP A 186 11.93 9.08 9.80
C ASP A 186 11.82 7.57 9.48
N LEU A 187 10.61 7.00 9.51
CA LEU A 187 10.42 5.56 9.31
C LEU A 187 10.41 5.11 7.84
N ALA A 188 10.15 6.02 6.90
CA ALA A 188 10.12 5.72 5.47
C ALA A 188 11.20 6.51 4.73
N ASP A 189 11.70 5.97 3.62
CA ASP A 189 12.77 6.60 2.83
C ASP A 189 12.28 7.89 2.17
N ILE A 190 11.05 7.87 1.64
CA ILE A 190 10.36 9.07 1.17
C ILE A 190 9.03 9.20 1.89
N SER A 191 8.96 10.18 2.77
CA SER A 191 7.77 10.54 3.53
C SER A 191 7.02 11.67 2.83
N ILE A 192 5.80 11.41 2.34
CA ILE A 192 4.92 12.40 1.70
C ILE A 192 3.92 12.92 2.74
N PRO A 193 4.06 14.18 3.22
CA PRO A 193 3.12 14.74 4.19
C PRO A 193 1.76 15.01 3.56
N ALA A 194 0.71 14.32 3.98
CA ALA A 194 -0.64 14.53 3.50
C ALA A 194 -1.69 13.91 4.44
N ASN A 195 -2.92 14.37 4.29
CA ASN A 195 -4.09 13.77 4.90
C ASN A 195 -4.29 12.31 4.44
N ASP A 196 -4.14 11.34 5.34
CA ASP A 196 -4.46 9.91 5.13
C ASP A 196 -5.90 9.55 5.52
N ASP A 197 -6.62 10.49 6.13
CA ASP A 197 -8.01 10.36 6.57
C ASP A 197 -9.05 10.76 5.51
N ALA A 198 -8.64 11.34 4.38
CA ALA A 198 -9.52 11.78 3.31
C ALA A 198 -9.33 10.97 2.02
N VAL A 199 -10.41 10.34 1.55
CA VAL A 199 -10.44 9.57 0.29
C VAL A 199 -9.95 10.42 -0.90
N SER A 200 -10.34 11.70 -0.96
CA SER A 200 -9.90 12.62 -2.00
C SER A 200 -8.39 12.90 -1.98
N SER A 201 -7.80 13.00 -0.78
CA SER A 201 -6.37 13.22 -0.59
C SER A 201 -5.57 11.99 -1.01
N ILE A 202 -5.89 10.82 -0.44
CA ILE A 202 -5.25 9.54 -0.78
C ILE A 202 -5.32 9.29 -2.29
N ARG A 203 -6.49 9.50 -2.89
CA ARG A 203 -6.70 9.32 -4.34
C ARG A 203 -5.82 10.24 -5.17
N LEU A 204 -5.65 11.50 -4.78
CA LEU A 204 -4.81 12.45 -5.51
C LEU A 204 -3.36 11.99 -5.51
N ILE A 205 -2.84 11.60 -4.34
CA ILE A 205 -1.45 11.17 -4.18
C ILE A 205 -1.19 9.87 -4.94
N LEU A 206 -2.04 8.85 -4.73
CA LEU A 206 -1.93 7.57 -5.44
C LEU A 206 -2.02 7.75 -6.96
N ASN A 207 -2.93 8.61 -7.46
CA ASN A 207 -3.04 8.83 -8.90
C ASN A 207 -1.78 9.42 -9.51
N LYS A 208 -1.07 10.30 -8.81
CA LYS A 208 0.19 10.88 -9.28
C LYS A 208 1.31 9.83 -9.34
N LEU A 209 1.46 9.04 -8.28
CA LEU A 209 2.44 7.94 -8.24
C LEU A 209 2.15 6.88 -9.32
N VAL A 210 0.89 6.47 -9.45
CA VAL A 210 0.46 5.50 -10.48
C VAL A 210 0.70 6.02 -11.89
N PHE A 211 0.45 7.31 -12.12
CA PHE A 211 0.72 7.92 -13.42
C PHE A 211 2.23 7.85 -13.75
N ALA A 212 3.09 8.23 -12.82
CA ALA A 212 4.55 8.14 -12.99
C ALA A 212 5.03 6.69 -13.22
N ILE A 213 4.49 5.70 -12.50
CA ILE A 213 4.80 4.28 -12.73
C ILE A 213 4.39 3.84 -14.14
N SER A 214 3.18 4.21 -14.58
CA SER A 214 2.69 3.84 -15.91
C SER A 214 3.48 4.49 -17.04
N GLU A 215 3.88 5.75 -16.88
CA GLU A 215 4.74 6.45 -17.84
C GLU A 215 6.12 5.79 -17.88
N GLY A 216 6.74 5.51 -16.72
CA GLY A 216 8.04 4.86 -16.65
C GLY A 216 8.05 3.49 -17.33
N ARG A 217 6.96 2.71 -17.24
CA ARG A 217 6.81 1.41 -17.94
C ARG A 217 6.64 1.52 -19.45
N SER A 218 6.32 2.71 -19.96
CA SER A 218 6.09 2.96 -21.39
C SER A 218 7.34 3.46 -22.12
N VAL A 219 8.43 3.71 -21.39
CA VAL A 219 9.76 4.04 -21.90
C VAL A 219 10.52 2.76 -22.20
#